data_AF-A0A6S6XJV5-F1
#
_entry.id   AF-A0A6S6XJV5-F1
#
_cell.length_a   1.000
_cell.length_b   1.000
_cell.length_c   1.000
_cell.angle_alpha   90.00
_cell.angle_beta   90.00
_cell.angle_gamma   90.00
#
_symmetry.space_group_name_H-M   'P 1'
#
loop_
_entity.id
_entity.type
_entity.pdbx_description
1 polymer ?
#
loop_
_entity_poly.entity_id
_entity_poly.type
_entity_poly.pdbx_seq_one_letter_code
_entity_poly.pdbx_strand_id
1 'polypeptide(L)'
;MKIKAIIYSHNDPYEGITAQQVEIKNKEKFNCCNLDECPEDAIIGRDLFDANDYLDAVEFGMKLAKQGYDSIEVEEKEDDE
;
A
#
# COMPACT_ATOMS: atom_id res chain seq x y z
N MET A 1 8.21 -19.62 -2.93
CA MET A 1 9.23 -18.72 -2.31
C MET A 1 8.49 -17.54 -1.72
N LYS A 2 8.87 -17.06 -0.52
CA LYS A 2 8.22 -15.89 0.07
C LYS A 2 8.86 -14.61 -0.43
N ILE A 3 8.04 -13.61 -0.75
CA ILE A 3 8.51 -12.24 -0.95
C ILE A 3 8.22 -11.43 0.30
N LYS A 4 9.19 -10.64 0.76
CA LYS A 4 9.01 -9.74 1.88
C LYS A 4 8.33 -8.46 1.41
N ALA A 5 7.29 -8.06 2.13
CA ALA A 5 6.62 -6.77 2.03
C ALA A 5 6.69 -6.06 3.38
N ILE A 6 6.94 -4.76 3.36
CA ILE A 6 6.91 -3.91 4.57
C ILE A 6 5.73 -2.96 4.42
N ILE A 7 4.89 -2.87 5.44
CA ILE A 7 3.80 -1.89 5.53
C ILE A 7 4.25 -0.82 6.50
N TYR A 8 4.27 0.43 6.05
CA TYR A 8 4.46 1.61 6.90
C TYR A 8 3.08 2.21 7.15
N SER A 9 2.72 2.43 8.41
CA SER A 9 1.46 3.06 8.79
C SER A 9 1.75 4.38 9.49
N HIS A 10 1.18 5.46 8.97
CA HIS A 10 1.20 6.77 9.60
C HIS A 10 -0.02 6.91 10.50
N ASN A 11 0.19 7.31 11.75
CA ASN A 11 -0.86 7.43 12.76
C ASN A 11 -1.01 8.88 13.22
N ASP A 12 -2.24 9.38 13.22
CA ASP A 12 -2.63 10.58 13.93
C ASP A 12 -3.20 10.23 15.32
N PRO A 13 -2.85 10.96 16.41
CA PRO A 13 -3.35 10.69 17.76
C PRO A 13 -4.87 10.75 17.95
N TYR A 14 -5.60 11.44 17.07
CA TYR A 14 -7.03 11.65 17.13
C TYR A 14 -7.80 10.78 16.13
N GLU A 15 -7.19 10.49 14.97
CA GLU A 15 -7.84 9.79 13.86
C GLU A 15 -7.37 8.33 13.68
N GLY A 16 -6.27 7.93 14.32
CA GLY A 16 -5.66 6.61 14.13
C GLY A 16 -4.85 6.54 12.84
N ILE A 17 -4.87 5.42 12.12
CA ILE A 17 -4.10 5.28 10.86
C ILE A 17 -4.66 6.24 9.82
N THR A 18 -3.86 7.21 9.38
CA THR A 18 -4.24 8.20 8.36
C THR A 18 -3.60 7.93 7.00
N ALA A 19 -2.50 7.16 6.94
CA ALA A 19 -1.92 6.69 5.69
C ALA A 19 -1.22 5.34 5.83
N GLN A 20 -1.12 4.59 4.73
CA GLN A 20 -0.34 3.37 4.66
C GLN A 20 0.40 3.24 3.32
N GLN A 21 1.66 2.80 3.40
CA GLN A 21 2.52 2.55 2.25
C GLN A 21 3.04 1.11 2.28
N VAL A 22 3.13 0.48 1.11
CA VAL A 22 3.70 -0.87 0.94
C VAL A 22 5.01 -0.81 0.15
N GLU A 23 6.07 -1.35 0.74
CA GLU A 23 7.37 -1.50 0.12
C GLU A 23 7.69 -2.98 -0.17
N ILE A 24 8.09 -3.28 -1.41
CA ILE A 24 8.52 -4.62 -1.84
C ILE A 24 9.82 -4.51 -2.61
N LYS A 25 10.85 -5.26 -2.21
CA LYS A 25 12.21 -5.22 -2.80
C LYS A 25 12.81 -3.80 -2.79
N ASN A 26 12.69 -3.11 -1.66
CA ASN A 26 13.19 -1.76 -1.42
C ASN A 26 12.64 -0.70 -2.41
N LYS A 27 11.38 -0.89 -2.83
CA LYS A 27 10.67 0.02 -3.73
C LYS A 27 9.24 0.16 -3.24
N GLU A 28 8.79 1.40 -3.13
CA GLU A 28 7.37 1.70 -2.98
C GLU A 28 6.58 1.02 -4.11
N LYS A 29 5.49 0.36 -3.73
CA LYS A 29 4.55 -0.27 -4.65
C LYS A 29 3.17 0.32 -4.58
N PHE A 30 2.80 0.83 -3.41
CA PHE A 30 1.48 1.33 -3.17
C PHE A 30 1.49 2.31 -1.99
N ASN A 31 0.66 3.34 -2.07
CA ASN A 31 0.36 4.28 -0.99
C ASN A 31 -1.14 4.57 -0.99
N CYS A 32 -1.74 4.70 0.19
CA CYS A 32 -3.10 5.20 0.36
C CYS A 32 -3.21 6.07 1.61
N CYS A 33 -4.09 7.06 1.55
CA CYS A 33 -4.42 7.93 2.69
C CYS A 33 -5.92 7.85 3.00
N ASN A 34 -6.28 7.96 4.28
CA ASN A 34 -7.66 8.16 4.69
C ASN A 34 -8.06 9.60 4.35
N LEU A 35 -9.16 9.73 3.59
CA LEU A 35 -9.75 11.01 3.20
C LEU A 35 -11.06 11.30 3.95
N ASP A 36 -11.27 10.64 5.09
CA ASP A 36 -12.55 10.64 5.83
C ASP A 36 -12.94 12.04 6.34
N GLU A 37 -11.96 12.90 6.63
CA GLU A 37 -12.22 14.25 7.14
C GLU A 37 -12.49 15.31 6.04
N CYS A 38 -12.14 15.03 4.78
CA CYS A 38 -12.27 16.02 3.70
C CYS A 38 -12.77 15.36 2.39
N PRO A 39 -14.06 14.95 2.33
CA PRO A 39 -14.64 14.28 1.16
C PRO A 39 -14.62 15.15 -0.11
N GLU A 40 -14.45 16.46 0.05
CA GLU A 40 -14.32 17.45 -1.03
C GLU A 40 -12.97 17.34 -1.75
N ASP A 41 -11.95 16.81 -1.07
CA ASP A 41 -10.61 16.53 -1.60
C ASP A 41 -10.46 15.10 -2.12
N ALA A 42 -11.48 14.24 -1.94
CA ALA A 42 -11.54 12.85 -2.40
C ALA A 42 -11.90 12.75 -3.89
N ILE A 43 -11.06 13.33 -4.73
CA ILE A 43 -11.15 13.23 -6.19
C ILE A 43 -10.32 12.02 -6.65
N ILE A 44 -10.88 11.22 -7.58
CA ILE A 44 -10.16 10.16 -8.29
C ILE A 44 -8.81 10.73 -8.80
N GLY A 45 -7.69 10.19 -8.32
CA GLY A 45 -6.33 10.66 -8.64
C GLY A 45 -5.53 11.29 -7.49
N ARG A 46 -6.09 11.40 -6.27
CA ARG A 46 -5.37 11.76 -5.04
C ARG A 46 -5.30 10.54 -4.09
N ASP A 47 -4.30 9.67 -4.27
CA ASP A 47 -3.97 8.53 -3.37
C ASP A 47 -5.16 7.63 -2.96
N LEU A 48 -6.22 7.61 -3.77
CA LEU A 48 -7.34 6.69 -3.65
C LEU A 48 -7.05 5.46 -4.51
N PHE A 49 -7.07 4.29 -3.89
CA PHE A 49 -6.97 3.02 -4.60
C PHE A 49 -8.10 2.89 -5.61
N ASP A 50 -7.77 2.89 -6.89
CA ASP A 50 -8.74 2.79 -7.98
C ASP A 50 -8.66 1.44 -8.73
N ALA A 51 -9.49 1.31 -9.77
CA ALA A 51 -9.55 0.08 -10.56
C ALA A 51 -8.25 -0.21 -11.35
N ASN A 52 -7.51 0.83 -11.75
CA ASN A 52 -6.23 0.67 -12.42
C ASN A 52 -5.16 0.20 -11.42
N ASP A 53 -5.12 0.77 -10.21
CA ASP A 53 -4.20 0.33 -9.15
C ASP A 53 -4.41 -1.16 -8.83
N TYR A 54 -5.66 -1.61 -8.80
CA TYR A 54 -5.98 -3.02 -8.63
C TYR A 54 -5.43 -3.88 -9.78
N LEU A 55 -5.61 -3.48 -11.04
CA LEU A 55 -5.12 -4.22 -12.20
C LEU A 55 -3.58 -4.27 -12.22
N ASP A 56 -2.91 -3.18 -11.86
CA ASP A 56 -1.46 -3.10 -11.74
C ASP A 56 -0.93 -4.02 -10.63
N ALA A 57 -1.60 -4.06 -9.47
CA ALA A 57 -1.27 -4.98 -8.39
C ALA A 57 -1.41 -6.46 -8.82
N VAL A 58 -2.47 -6.79 -9.56
CA VAL A 58 -2.68 -8.14 -10.12
C VAL A 58 -1.57 -8.51 -11.12
N GLU A 59 -1.24 -7.62 -12.06
CA GLU A 59 -0.20 -7.87 -13.05
C GLU A 59 1.18 -8.03 -12.38
N PHE A 60 1.46 -7.22 -11.36
CA PHE A 60 2.66 -7.34 -10.54
C PHE A 60 2.73 -8.71 -9.84
N GLY A 61 1.62 -9.17 -9.24
CA GLY A 61 1.50 -10.50 -8.65
C GLY A 61 1.79 -11.61 -9.67
N MET A 62 1.25 -11.51 -10.89
CA MET A 62 1.55 -12.48 -11.97
C MET A 62 3.03 -12.50 -12.36
N LYS A 63 3.69 -11.32 -12.41
CA LYS A 63 5.13 -11.21 -12.68
C LYS A 63 5.98 -11.83 -11.57
N LEU A 64 5.57 -11.72 -10.31
CA LEU A 64 6.21 -12.37 -9.17
C LEU A 64 5.99 -13.89 -9.17
N ALA A 65 4.79 -14.35 -9.50
CA ALA A 65 4.48 -15.78 -9.62
C ALA A 65 5.35 -16.46 -10.68
N LYS A 66 5.57 -15.80 -11.84
CA LYS A 66 6.51 -16.28 -12.88
C LYS A 66 7.97 -16.38 -12.38
N GLN A 67 8.34 -15.64 -11.35
CA GLN A 67 9.66 -15.72 -10.70
C GLN A 67 9.72 -16.78 -9.58
N GLY A 68 8.62 -17.51 -9.31
CA GLY A 68 8.55 -18.56 -8.29
C GLY A 68 8.11 -18.09 -6.89
N TYR A 69 7.64 -16.86 -6.76
CA TYR A 69 7.03 -16.38 -5.52
C TYR A 69 5.57 -16.85 -5.43
N ASP A 70 5.18 -17.41 -4.30
CA ASP A 70 3.86 -18.02 -4.08
C ASP A 70 3.15 -17.50 -2.83
N SER A 71 3.83 -16.67 -2.04
CA SER A 71 3.33 -16.14 -0.79
C SER A 71 4.08 -14.87 -0.39
N ILE A 72 3.44 -14.07 0.46
CA ILE A 72 3.97 -12.81 1.00
C ILE A 72 4.28 -13.02 2.48
N GLU A 73 5.43 -12.51 2.91
CA GLU A 73 5.77 -12.33 4.31
C GLU A 73 5.67 -10.84 4.62
N VAL A 74 4.84 -10.49 5.60
CA VAL A 74 4.52 -9.10 5.93
C VAL A 74 5.24 -8.69 7.21
N GLU A 75 5.89 -7.53 7.17
CA GLU A 75 6.39 -6.80 8.34
C GLU A 75 5.64 -5.47 8.42
N GLU A 76 5.08 -5.17 9.58
CA GLU A 76 4.39 -3.91 9.84
C GLU A 76 5.29 -2.99 10.65
N LYS A 77 5.33 -1.71 10.26
CA LYS A 77 6.06 -0.64 10.93
C LYS A 77 5.16 0.56 11.11
N GLU A 78 5.29 1.22 12.24
CA GLU A 78 4.77 2.55 12.46
C GLU A 78 5.78 3.55 11.88
N ASP A 79 5.30 4.46 11.03
CA ASP A 79 6.09 5.58 10.55
C ASP A 79 5.80 6.76 11.48
N ASP A 80 6.59 6.81 12.56
CA ASP A 80 6.69 7.97 13.44
C ASP A 80 7.44 9.06 12.66
N GLU A 81 6.74 9.87 11.87
CA GLU A 81 7.31 11.17 11.42
C GLU A 81 7.71 12.03 12.63
#